data_AF-A0A7V1L3K6-F1
#
_entry.id   AF-A0A7V1L3K6-F1
#
_cell.length_a   1.000
_cell.length_b   1.000
_cell.length_c   1.000
_cell.angle_alpha   90.00
_cell.angle_beta   90.00
_cell.angle_gamma   90.00
#
_symmetry.space_group_name_H-M   'P 1'
#
loop_
_entity.id
_entity.type
_entity.pdbx_description
1 polymer ?
#
loop_
_entity_poly.entity_id
_entity_poly.type
_entity_poly.pdbx_seq_one_letter_code
_entity_poly.pdbx_strand_id
1 'polypeptide(L)'
;MYIYIIAITIAAFFQIGTIYLLREDILKSILYAIPLILIYQLLFLWSYSSAPKFITIWFITTVLTNSLAFLVGYFIWKEHVSIWNLIGIALIIAGIIFLRLK
;
A
#
# COMPACT_ATOMS: atom_id res chain seq x y z
N MET A 1 2.31 4.06 18.25
CA MET A 1 2.34 2.90 17.33
C MET A 1 1.03 2.75 16.56
N TYR A 2 -0.10 2.59 17.26
CA TYR A 2 -1.42 2.42 16.64
C TYR A 2 -1.82 3.54 15.66
N ILE A 3 -1.56 4.80 16.03
CA ILE A 3 -1.84 5.96 15.15
C ILE A 3 -1.09 5.90 13.81
N TYR A 4 0.16 5.42 13.80
CA TYR A 4 0.95 5.28 12.58
C TYR A 4 0.42 4.12 11.71
N ILE A 5 -0.03 3.03 12.33
CA ILE A 5 -0.67 1.91 11.62
C ILE A 5 -1.97 2.38 10.96
N ILE A 6 -2.78 3.18 11.65
CA ILE A 6 -3.99 3.78 11.05
C ILE A 6 -3.60 4.70 9.89
N ALA A 7 -2.63 5.59 10.09
CA ALA A 7 -2.21 6.55 9.07
C ALA A 7 -1.72 5.87 7.79
N ILE A 8 -0.83 4.86 7.90
CA ILE A 8 -0.38 4.09 6.73
C ILE A 8 -1.50 3.27 6.10
N THR A 9 -2.50 2.85 6.88
CA THR A 9 -3.65 2.11 6.35
C THR A 9 -4.50 3.01 5.48
N ILE A 10 -4.88 4.19 5.99
CA ILE A 10 -5.61 5.21 5.22
C ILE A 10 -4.83 5.61 3.96
N ALA A 11 -3.52 5.85 4.11
CA ALA A 11 -2.64 6.19 3.00
C ALA A 11 -2.61 5.10 1.92
N ALA A 12 -2.52 3.83 2.31
CA ALA A 12 -2.52 2.72 1.36
C ALA A 12 -3.84 2.61 0.58
N PHE A 13 -4.99 2.80 1.23
CA PHE A 13 -6.28 2.81 0.53
C PHE A 13 -6.41 4.00 -0.43
N PHE A 14 -5.96 5.18 -0.03
CA PHE A 14 -5.94 6.35 -0.91
C PHE A 14 -5.00 6.16 -2.10
N GLN A 15 -3.83 5.55 -1.90
CA GLN A 15 -2.91 5.23 -2.98
C GLN A 15 -3.56 4.30 -4.00
N ILE A 16 -4.20 3.21 -3.55
CA ILE A 16 -4.84 2.24 -4.44
C ILE A 16 -6.08 2.86 -5.14
N GLY A 17 -6.89 3.63 -4.41
CA GLY A 17 -8.01 4.38 -4.99
C GLY A 17 -7.56 5.40 -6.04
N THR A 18 -6.40 6.04 -5.83
CA THR A 18 -5.81 6.94 -6.82
C THR A 18 -5.43 6.21 -8.10
N ILE A 19 -4.80 5.03 -7.99
CA ILE A 19 -4.45 4.20 -9.15
C ILE A 19 -5.73 3.79 -9.90
N TYR A 20 -6.78 3.42 -9.17
CA TYR A 20 -8.08 3.11 -9.75
C TYR A 20 -8.65 4.28 -10.55
N LEU A 21 -8.70 5.49 -9.98
CA LEU A 21 -9.19 6.69 -10.65
C LEU A 21 -8.36 7.05 -11.89
N LEU A 22 -7.04 6.99 -11.79
CA LEU A 22 -6.13 7.31 -12.89
C LEU A 22 -6.21 6.29 -14.03
N ARG A 23 -6.56 5.03 -13.75
CA ARG A 23 -6.65 3.99 -14.78
C ARG A 23 -7.90 4.13 -15.66
N GLU A 24 -9.01 4.67 -15.14
CA GLU A 24 -10.25 4.84 -15.89
C GLU A 24 -10.18 6.01 -16.91
N ASP A 25 -9.75 7.20 -16.47
CA ASP A 25 -9.64 8.38 -17.33
C ASP A 25 -8.58 9.35 -16.76
N ILE A 26 -7.34 9.24 -17.23
CA ILE A 26 -6.19 10.00 -16.71
C ILE A 26 -6.45 11.51 -16.69
N LEU A 27 -7.03 12.06 -17.77
CA LEU A 27 -7.18 13.50 -17.95
C LEU A 27 -8.26 14.08 -17.03
N LYS A 28 -9.39 13.37 -16.87
CA LYS A 28 -10.45 13.82 -15.96
C LYS A 28 -10.10 13.59 -14.49
N SER A 29 -9.42 12.47 -14.20
CA SER A 29 -9.11 12.07 -12.84
C SER A 29 -7.92 12.81 -12.24
N ILE A 30 -7.07 13.46 -13.04
CA ILE A 30 -5.87 14.17 -12.55
C ILE A 30 -6.20 15.21 -11.47
N LEU A 31 -7.31 15.94 -11.63
CA LEU A 31 -7.73 16.99 -10.70
C LEU A 31 -8.03 16.41 -9.30
N TYR A 32 -8.59 15.21 -9.25
CA TYR A 32 -8.90 14.51 -7.99
C TYR A 32 -7.73 13.67 -7.48
N ALA A 33 -6.90 13.16 -8.39
CA ALA A 33 -5.74 12.34 -8.08
C ALA A 33 -4.64 13.15 -7.39
N ILE A 34 -4.35 14.38 -7.85
CA ILE A 34 -3.27 15.19 -7.26
C ILE A 34 -3.48 15.43 -5.75
N PRO A 35 -4.64 15.89 -5.27
CA PRO A 35 -4.90 16.03 -3.84
C PRO A 35 -4.75 14.71 -3.08
N LEU A 36 -5.28 13.60 -3.62
CA LEU A 36 -5.15 12.28 -3.00
C LEU A 36 -3.68 11.84 -2.88
N ILE A 37 -2.89 12.06 -3.94
CA ILE A 37 -1.44 11.82 -3.98
C ILE A 37 -0.75 12.56 -2.85
N LEU A 38 -1.01 13.85 -2.72
CA LEU A 38 -0.41 14.66 -1.67
C LEU A 38 -0.78 14.15 -0.27
N ILE A 39 -2.05 13.78 -0.05
CA ILE A 39 -2.51 13.29 1.24
C ILE A 39 -1.80 11.99 1.63
N TYR A 40 -1.81 10.97 0.77
CA TYR A 40 -1.19 9.69 1.15
C TYR A 40 0.33 9.79 1.25
N GLN A 41 0.98 10.62 0.42
CA GLN A 41 2.43 10.84 0.52
C GLN A 41 2.82 11.50 1.84
N LEU A 42 2.05 12.50 2.30
CA LEU A 42 2.28 13.13 3.60
C LEU A 42 2.03 12.16 4.76
N LEU A 43 0.99 11.33 4.68
CA LEU A 43 0.69 10.33 5.70
C LEU A 43 1.80 9.25 5.79
N PHE A 44 2.32 8.78 4.65
CA PHE A 44 3.46 7.87 4.64
C PHE A 44 4.71 8.52 5.21
N LEU A 45 5.05 9.73 4.74
CA LEU A 45 6.24 10.46 5.19
C LEU A 45 6.21 10.73 6.70
N TRP A 46 5.06 11.18 7.21
CA TRP A 46 4.88 11.43 8.64
C TRP A 46 5.00 10.13 9.44
N SER A 47 4.37 9.05 8.97
CA SER A 47 4.44 7.74 9.64
C SER A 47 5.85 7.18 9.66
N TYR A 48 6.62 7.34 8.58
CA TYR A 48 8.00 6.86 8.49
C TYR A 48 8.98 7.69 9.33
N SER A 49 8.81 9.01 9.36
CA SER A 49 9.71 9.90 10.11
C SER A 49 9.46 9.89 11.62
N SER A 50 8.20 9.67 12.04
CA SER A 50 7.78 9.86 13.43
C SER A 50 7.51 8.55 14.19
N ALA A 51 7.49 7.39 13.53
CA ALA A 51 7.18 6.14 14.20
C ALA A 51 8.31 5.65 15.13
N PRO A 52 7.98 5.17 16.35
CA PRO A 52 8.96 4.60 17.28
C PRO A 52 9.72 3.38 16.74
N LYS A 53 9.13 2.65 15.79
CA LYS A 53 9.73 1.49 15.12
C LYS A 53 9.53 1.59 13.61
N PHE A 54 10.40 2.34 12.96
CA PHE A 54 10.39 2.54 11.50
C PHE A 54 10.29 1.23 10.73
N ILE A 55 11.15 0.24 11.02
CA ILE A 55 11.20 -1.04 10.29
C ILE A 55 9.84 -1.75 10.32
N THR A 56 9.16 -1.75 11.48
CA THR A 56 7.84 -2.36 11.62
C THR A 56 6.79 -1.63 10.78
N ILE A 57 6.76 -0.30 10.82
CA ILE A 57 5.81 0.50 10.03
C ILE A 57 6.09 0.34 8.54
N TRP A 58 7.35 0.43 8.11
CA TRP A 58 7.76 0.21 6.74
C TRP A 58 7.31 -1.16 6.24
N PHE A 59 7.55 -2.22 7.01
CA PHE A 59 7.16 -3.56 6.64
C PHE A 59 5.63 -3.72 6.55
N ILE A 60 4.88 -3.21 7.54
CA ILE A 60 3.40 -3.24 7.51
C ILE A 60 2.90 -2.51 6.26
N THR A 61 3.46 -1.34 5.94
CA THR A 61 3.08 -0.62 4.72
C THR A 61 3.35 -1.46 3.48
N THR A 62 4.54 -2.05 3.35
CA THR A 62 4.90 -2.90 2.19
C THR A 62 3.98 -4.10 2.05
N VAL A 63 3.65 -4.78 3.14
CA VAL A 63 2.68 -5.89 3.14
C VAL A 63 1.33 -5.41 2.65
N LEU A 64 0.86 -4.29 3.21
CA LEU A 64 -0.48 -3.77 2.96
C LEU A 64 -0.65 -3.29 1.52
N THR A 65 0.27 -2.46 1.02
CA THR A 65 0.18 -1.89 -0.34
C THR A 65 0.32 -2.97 -1.40
N ASN A 66 1.23 -3.93 -1.23
CA ASN A 66 1.35 -5.06 -2.16
C ASN A 66 0.12 -5.97 -2.13
N SER A 67 -0.42 -6.27 -0.94
CA SER A 67 -1.62 -7.10 -0.82
C SER A 67 -2.83 -6.42 -1.47
N LEU A 68 -3.02 -5.12 -1.21
CA LEU A 68 -4.10 -4.37 -1.84
C LEU A 68 -3.92 -4.26 -3.36
N ALA A 69 -2.71 -3.98 -3.84
CA ALA A 69 -2.42 -3.94 -5.27
C ALA A 69 -2.70 -5.29 -5.94
N PHE A 70 -2.30 -6.40 -5.30
CA PHE A 70 -2.61 -7.74 -5.78
C PHE A 70 -4.11 -8.02 -5.80
N LEU A 71 -4.83 -7.72 -4.72
CA LEU A 71 -6.27 -7.94 -4.63
C LEU A 71 -7.02 -7.14 -5.68
N VAL A 72 -6.69 -5.86 -5.86
CA VAL A 72 -7.30 -5.00 -6.88
C VAL A 72 -6.94 -5.49 -8.29
N GLY A 73 -5.66 -5.79 -8.56
CA GLY A 73 -5.22 -6.32 -9.84
C GLY A 73 -5.94 -7.62 -10.23
N TYR A 74 -6.05 -8.55 -9.29
CA TYR A 74 -6.69 -9.84 -9.52
C TYR A 74 -8.22 -9.74 -9.65
N PHE A 75 -8.90 -9.13 -8.67
CA PHE A 75 -10.36 -9.16 -8.62
C PHE A 75 -11.02 -8.10 -9.50
N ILE A 76 -10.46 -6.89 -9.53
CA ILE A 76 -11.07 -5.76 -10.24
C ILE A 76 -10.59 -5.72 -11.68
N TRP A 77 -9.27 -5.80 -11.89
CA TRP A 77 -8.69 -5.67 -13.22
C TRP A 77 -8.49 -7.00 -13.96
N LYS A 78 -8.79 -8.13 -13.31
CA LYS A 78 -8.65 -9.48 -13.86
C LYS A 78 -7.28 -9.73 -14.46
N GLU A 79 -6.24 -9.15 -13.85
CA GLU A 79 -4.87 -9.30 -14.30
C GLU A 79 -4.39 -10.74 -14.09
N HIS A 80 -3.58 -11.23 -15.02
CA HIS A 80 -3.01 -12.55 -14.90
C HIS A 80 -2.02 -12.58 -13.72
N VAL A 81 -2.29 -13.45 -12.75
CA VAL A 81 -1.36 -13.75 -11.66
C VAL A 81 -0.19 -14.56 -12.20
N SER A 82 0.96 -13.91 -12.34
CA SER A 82 2.20 -14.59 -12.70
C SER A 82 2.80 -15.34 -11.50
N ILE A 83 3.73 -16.26 -11.77
CA ILE A 83 4.44 -16.99 -10.71
C ILE A 83 5.26 -16.03 -9.82
N TRP A 84 5.72 -14.90 -10.36
CA TRP A 84 6.44 -13.87 -9.60
C TRP A 84 5.55 -13.20 -8.55
N ASN A 85 4.25 -13.03 -8.84
CA ASN A 85 3.29 -12.48 -7.89
C ASN A 85 3.11 -13.44 -6.70
N LEU A 86 3.04 -14.74 -6.97
CA LEU A 86 2.93 -15.76 -5.93
C LEU A 86 4.18 -15.83 -5.04
N ILE A 87 5.37 -15.74 -5.65
CA ILE A 87 6.64 -15.64 -4.91
C ILE A 87 6.65 -14.38 -4.04
N GLY A 88 6.21 -13.24 -4.56
CA GLY A 88 6.09 -11.99 -3.80
C GLY A 88 5.18 -12.14 -2.56
N ILE A 89 4.01 -12.77 -2.72
CA ILE A 89 3.10 -13.06 -1.59
C ILE A 89 3.76 -13.99 -0.57
N ALA A 90 4.45 -15.05 -1.02
CA ALA A 90 5.16 -15.96 -0.12
C ALA A 90 6.24 -15.24 0.72
N LEU A 91 7.00 -14.33 0.09
CA LEU A 91 8.00 -13.50 0.78
C LEU A 91 7.37 -12.54 1.80
N ILE A 92 6.22 -11.95 1.46
CA ILE A 92 5.44 -11.11 2.38
C ILE A 92 5.03 -11.93 3.63
N ILE A 93 4.48 -13.13 3.44
CA ILE A 93 4.09 -14.02 4.53
C ILE A 93 5.30 -14.39 5.39
N ALA A 94 6.43 -14.77 4.77
CA ALA A 94 7.65 -15.09 5.49
C ALA A 94 8.14 -13.90 6.34
N GLY A 95 8.12 -12.69 5.81
CA GLY A 95 8.52 -11.50 6.56
C GLY A 95 7.60 -11.19 7.75
N ILE A 96 6.29 -11.46 7.66
CA ILE A 96 5.36 -11.34 8.79
C ILE A 96 5.76 -12.31 9.91
N ILE A 97 6.11 -13.55 9.55
CA ILE A 97 6.56 -14.57 10.51
C ILE A 97 7.86 -14.11 11.19
N PHE A 98 8.84 -13.62 10.41
CA PHE A 98 10.10 -13.11 10.95
C PHE A 98 9.91 -11.92 11.92
N LEU A 99 8.96 -11.03 11.65
CA LEU A 99 8.64 -9.93 12.57
C LEU A 99 8.04 -10.37 13.89
N ARG A 100 7.40 -11.56 13.93
CA ARG A 100 6.83 -12.14 15.16
C ARG A 100 7.84 -12.89 16.01
N LEU A 101 8.95 -13.33 15.41
CA LEU A 101 10.00 -14.09 16.09
C LEU A 101 10.98 -13.19 16.88
N LYS A 102 10.78 -11.87 16.86
CA LYS A 102 11.63 -10.86 17.50
C LYS A 102 10.82 -10.02 18.48
#